data_AF-A0A3E2V818-F1
#
_entry.id   AF-A0A3E2V818-F1
#
_cell.length_a   1.000
_cell.length_b   1.000
_cell.length_c   1.000
_cell.angle_alpha   90.00
_cell.angle_beta   90.00
_cell.angle_gamma   90.00
#
_symmetry.space_group_name_H-M   'P 1'
#
loop_
_entity.id
_entity.type
_entity.pdbx_description
1 polymer ?
#
loop_
_entity_poly.entity_id
_entity_poly.type
_entity_poly.pdbx_seq_one_letter_code
_entity_poly.pdbx_strand_id
1 'polypeptide(L)'
;MAKHSVQRKRKKRGNGFSFGSAVVLVLCFIGVSFGLYLWQAAFSIRQPTPTVDDDDFRPTIGEPPYRIVIDAGHGGSDPGARGVVQESEMTAATAEALNAWLERDPNYIPLTTRESYDSTAKPAERAAAANAQDPDLLLSIHGNSAPEGSSAAGFECYPAVPGRAYHQESYYFAKQLAGAMQAAGASLRGRGGIRYIYYQGEVKQLVESSHKEVRVERSFTILEDVNCPAVLAEQCFVTSDADVARFGSEDGCKRTARAYYEAICAYFETTPLPEE
;
A
#
# COMPACT_ATOMS: atom_id res chain seq x y z
N MET A 1 49.63 -20.94 100.96
CA MET A 1 49.67 -22.18 100.17
C MET A 1 49.05 -21.93 98.80
N ALA A 2 49.57 -22.60 97.78
CA ALA A 2 49.68 -22.15 96.39
C ALA A 2 48.36 -22.05 95.59
N LYS A 3 48.30 -21.05 94.71
CA LYS A 3 47.29 -20.90 93.65
C LYS A 3 47.68 -21.76 92.44
N HIS A 4 46.82 -22.68 92.02
CA HIS A 4 46.91 -23.33 90.71
C HIS A 4 46.20 -22.49 89.65
N SER A 5 46.93 -22.09 88.62
CA SER A 5 46.41 -21.42 87.43
C SER A 5 45.95 -22.46 86.41
N VAL A 6 44.77 -22.25 85.83
CA VAL A 6 44.27 -23.02 84.68
C VAL A 6 44.19 -22.08 83.48
N GLN A 7 45.13 -22.22 82.54
CA GLN A 7 45.07 -21.54 81.25
C GLN A 7 44.08 -22.27 80.32
N ARG A 8 42.98 -21.60 79.98
CA ARG A 8 42.01 -22.08 78.99
C ARG A 8 42.39 -21.53 77.60
N LYS A 9 42.91 -22.38 76.71
CA LYS A 9 43.19 -22.00 75.31
C LYS A 9 41.87 -21.74 74.57
N ARG A 10 41.66 -20.50 74.12
CA ARG A 10 40.55 -20.10 73.23
C ARG A 10 40.94 -20.41 71.78
N LYS A 11 40.23 -21.34 71.13
CA LYS A 11 40.42 -21.67 69.70
C LYS A 11 39.71 -20.61 68.85
N LYS A 12 40.45 -19.72 68.17
CA LYS A 12 39.91 -18.80 67.16
C LYS A 12 39.47 -19.62 65.94
N ARG A 13 38.17 -19.69 65.66
CA ARG A 13 37.63 -20.11 64.35
C ARG A 13 37.66 -18.88 63.44
N GLY A 14 38.61 -18.83 62.50
CA GLY A 14 38.57 -17.86 61.41
C GLY A 14 37.54 -18.30 60.39
N ASN A 15 36.49 -17.50 60.18
CA ASN A 15 35.64 -17.63 58.99
C ASN A 15 36.41 -17.03 57.80
N GLY A 16 37.26 -17.84 57.18
CA GLY A 16 37.86 -17.50 55.88
C GLY A 16 36.84 -17.73 54.78
N PHE A 17 36.67 -16.73 53.91
CA PHE A 17 35.86 -16.85 52.70
C PHE A 17 36.40 -18.02 51.87
N SER A 18 35.61 -19.09 51.68
CA SER A 18 36.12 -20.29 51.03
C SER A 18 36.34 -20.02 49.54
N PHE A 19 37.39 -20.60 48.96
CA PHE A 19 37.66 -20.50 47.52
C PHE A 19 36.44 -20.92 46.68
N GLY A 20 35.69 -21.94 47.14
CA GLY A 20 34.44 -22.36 46.50
C GLY A 20 33.36 -21.27 46.51
N SER A 21 33.26 -20.49 47.58
CA SER A 21 32.33 -19.35 47.66
C SER A 21 32.70 -18.23 46.68
N ALA A 22 34.00 -18.01 46.44
CA ALA A 22 34.47 -17.04 45.46
C ALA A 22 34.16 -17.49 44.01
N VAL A 23 34.36 -18.76 43.68
CA VAL A 23 34.03 -19.31 42.35
C VAL A 23 32.53 -19.21 42.06
N VAL A 24 31.67 -19.53 43.03
CA VAL A 24 30.22 -19.43 42.86
C VAL A 24 29.80 -17.98 42.60
N LEU A 25 30.36 -17.00 43.32
CA LEU A 25 30.05 -15.59 43.07
C LEU A 25 30.49 -15.12 41.67
N VAL A 26 31.64 -15.57 41.18
CA VAL A 26 32.11 -15.26 39.83
C VAL A 26 31.18 -15.85 38.77
N LEU A 27 30.75 -17.10 38.92
CA LEU A 27 29.80 -17.73 38.00
C LEU A 27 28.43 -17.04 38.02
N CYS A 28 27.93 -16.65 39.20
CA CYS A 28 26.71 -15.87 39.32
C CYS A 28 26.84 -14.51 38.62
N PHE A 29 27.97 -13.82 38.79
CA PHE A 29 28.21 -12.54 38.13
C PHE A 29 28.21 -12.68 36.60
N ILE A 30 28.92 -13.68 36.06
CA ILE A 30 28.93 -13.96 34.62
C ILE A 30 27.52 -14.27 34.10
N GLY A 31 26.76 -15.11 34.81
CA GLY A 31 25.39 -15.45 34.43
C GLY A 31 24.46 -14.21 34.39
N VAL A 32 24.57 -13.33 35.38
CA VAL A 32 23.80 -12.07 35.42
C VAL A 32 24.24 -11.12 34.30
N SER A 33 25.53 -10.95 34.08
CA SER A 33 26.05 -10.10 32.98
C SER A 33 25.64 -10.63 31.61
N PHE A 34 25.66 -11.94 31.39
CA PHE A 34 25.19 -12.56 30.15
C PHE A 34 23.68 -12.40 29.99
N GLY A 35 22.90 -12.58 31.06
CA GLY A 35 21.46 -12.31 31.04
C GLY A 35 21.12 -10.85 30.69
N LEU A 36 21.85 -9.89 31.28
CA LEU A 36 21.70 -8.47 30.96
C LEU A 36 22.09 -8.15 29.51
N TYR A 37 23.17 -8.76 29.01
CA TYR A 37 23.58 -8.62 27.61
C TYR A 37 22.52 -9.17 26.65
N LEU A 38 21.98 -10.37 26.91
CA LEU A 38 20.91 -10.95 26.10
C LEU A 38 19.62 -10.11 26.16
N TRP A 39 19.31 -9.54 27.33
CA TRP A 39 18.16 -8.64 27.49
C TRP A 39 18.33 -7.34 26.72
N GLN A 40 19.52 -6.74 26.76
CA GLN A 40 19.86 -5.54 25.99
C GLN A 40 19.86 -5.82 24.48
N ALA A 41 20.44 -6.94 24.04
CA ALA A 41 20.41 -7.36 22.65
C ALA A 41 18.98 -7.59 22.14
N ALA A 42 18.12 -8.22 22.96
CA ALA A 42 16.71 -8.40 22.64
C ALA A 42 15.95 -7.06 22.53
N PHE A 43 16.32 -6.05 23.33
CA PHE A 43 15.75 -4.70 23.25
C PHE A 43 16.23 -3.92 22.03
N SER A 44 17.49 -4.09 21.62
CA SER A 44 18.04 -3.49 20.40
C SER A 44 17.45 -4.11 19.13
N ILE A 45 17.17 -5.42 19.11
CA ILE A 45 16.48 -6.08 17.99
C ILE A 45 14.99 -5.67 17.92
N ARG A 46 14.40 -5.22 19.04
CA ARG A 46 13.02 -4.71 19.13
C ARG A 46 12.88 -3.20 18.96
N GLN A 47 13.95 -2.46 18.72
CA GLN A 47 13.78 -1.07 18.30
C GLN A 47 13.15 -1.12 16.90
N PRO A 48 11.92 -0.63 16.71
CA PRO A 48 11.43 -0.43 15.35
C PRO A 48 12.43 0.50 14.67
N THR A 49 12.83 0.16 13.44
CA THR A 49 13.45 1.11 12.51
C THR A 49 12.67 2.43 12.61
N PRO A 50 13.32 3.61 12.64
CA PRO A 50 12.58 4.86 12.64
C PRO A 50 11.64 4.83 11.45
N THR A 51 10.35 4.64 11.74
CA THR A 51 9.30 4.66 10.73
C THR A 51 9.24 6.11 10.31
N VAL A 52 9.74 6.43 9.10
CA VAL A 52 9.24 7.61 8.39
C VAL A 52 7.73 7.50 8.50
N ASP A 53 7.08 8.51 9.07
CA ASP A 53 5.62 8.49 9.09
C ASP A 53 5.20 8.37 7.61
N ASP A 54 4.38 7.39 7.24
CA ASP A 54 4.05 7.16 5.83
C ASP A 54 3.38 8.39 5.17
N ASP A 55 2.98 9.37 5.98
CA ASP A 55 2.54 10.70 5.56
C ASP A 55 3.68 11.61 5.03
N ASP A 56 4.91 11.43 5.51
CA ASP A 56 6.11 12.17 5.10
C ASP A 56 6.88 11.49 3.94
N PHE A 57 6.51 10.26 3.55
CA PHE A 57 7.14 9.57 2.43
C PHE A 57 7.00 10.35 1.11
N ARG A 58 8.09 10.39 0.33
CA ARG A 58 8.13 10.90 -1.04
C ARG A 58 8.86 9.88 -1.92
N PRO A 59 8.33 9.50 -3.09
CA PRO A 59 8.99 8.57 -3.99
C PRO A 59 10.29 9.19 -4.53
N THR A 60 11.28 8.34 -4.81
CA THR A 60 12.44 8.80 -5.60
C THR A 60 12.04 8.74 -7.06
N ILE A 61 11.96 9.91 -7.69
CA ILE A 61 11.50 10.08 -9.07
C ILE A 61 12.73 10.20 -9.99
N GLY A 62 12.72 9.47 -11.11
CA GLY A 62 13.74 9.56 -12.16
C GLY A 62 13.59 10.82 -13.02
N GLU A 63 14.31 10.89 -14.12
CA GLU A 63 14.10 11.94 -15.13
C GLU A 63 13.01 11.50 -16.14
N PRO A 64 12.18 12.43 -16.65
CA PRO A 64 11.19 12.11 -17.69
C PRO A 64 11.86 11.70 -19.01
N PRO A 65 11.13 11.01 -19.92
CA PRO A 65 9.70 10.73 -19.84
C PRO A 65 9.36 9.46 -19.01
N TYR A 66 8.27 9.54 -18.25
CA TYR A 66 7.77 8.46 -17.40
C TYR A 66 6.78 7.55 -18.13
N ARG A 67 6.93 6.24 -17.95
CA ARG A 67 6.15 5.19 -18.61
C ARG A 67 4.93 4.83 -17.77
N ILE A 68 3.75 5.28 -18.20
CA ILE A 68 2.52 5.18 -17.42
C ILE A 68 1.60 4.14 -18.03
N VAL A 69 1.39 3.02 -17.33
CA VAL A 69 0.43 2.00 -17.77
C VAL A 69 -0.97 2.37 -17.29
N ILE A 70 -1.88 2.53 -18.25
CA ILE A 70 -3.31 2.68 -18.02
C ILE A 70 -4.00 1.35 -18.34
N ASP A 71 -4.51 0.69 -17.30
CA ASP A 71 -5.27 -0.56 -17.39
C ASP A 71 -6.76 -0.26 -17.28
N ALA A 72 -7.50 -0.32 -18.39
CA ALA A 72 -8.96 -0.34 -18.33
C ALA A 72 -9.44 -1.69 -17.76
N GLY A 73 -10.24 -1.67 -16.70
CA GLY A 73 -10.89 -2.85 -16.11
C GLY A 73 -11.74 -3.63 -17.14
N HIS A 74 -11.90 -4.95 -16.93
CA HIS A 74 -12.80 -5.78 -17.75
C HIS A 74 -12.50 -5.73 -19.25
N GLY A 75 -13.46 -5.93 -20.16
CA GLY A 75 -13.31 -5.83 -21.61
C GLY A 75 -13.69 -7.10 -22.38
N GLY A 76 -14.09 -6.92 -23.63
CA GLY A 76 -14.56 -7.99 -24.50
C GLY A 76 -15.75 -8.74 -23.94
N SER A 77 -15.59 -10.04 -23.69
CA SER A 77 -16.65 -10.89 -23.11
C SER A 77 -16.85 -10.69 -21.61
N ASP A 78 -15.93 -9.99 -20.93
CA ASP A 78 -16.08 -9.60 -19.53
C ASP A 78 -16.62 -8.16 -19.45
N PRO A 79 -17.90 -7.95 -19.15
CA PRO A 79 -18.51 -6.61 -19.08
C PRO A 79 -18.21 -5.87 -17.77
N GLY A 80 -17.65 -6.57 -16.77
CA GLY A 80 -17.67 -6.12 -15.38
C GLY A 80 -19.08 -5.94 -14.83
N ALA A 81 -19.23 -5.01 -13.89
CA ALA A 81 -20.51 -4.64 -13.34
C ALA A 81 -21.43 -3.99 -14.39
N ARG A 82 -22.74 -4.26 -14.27
CA ARG A 82 -23.79 -3.67 -15.10
C ARG A 82 -24.77 -2.91 -14.21
N GLY A 83 -24.85 -1.61 -14.41
CA GLY A 83 -25.78 -0.72 -13.72
C GLY A 83 -26.38 0.30 -14.68
N VAL A 84 -26.30 1.57 -14.30
CA VAL A 84 -26.65 2.71 -15.15
C VAL A 84 -25.75 2.77 -16.38
N VAL A 85 -24.47 2.40 -16.22
CA VAL A 85 -23.51 2.15 -17.30
C VAL A 85 -22.89 0.76 -17.15
N GLN A 86 -22.31 0.23 -18.23
CA GLN A 86 -21.46 -0.96 -18.19
C GLN A 86 -20.04 -0.58 -17.78
N GLU A 87 -19.45 -1.32 -16.85
CA GLU A 87 -18.13 -1.01 -16.30
C GLU A 87 -17.03 -1.01 -17.37
N SER A 88 -16.97 -2.03 -18.25
CA SER A 88 -15.97 -2.08 -19.31
C SER A 88 -16.04 -0.91 -20.30
N GLU A 89 -17.24 -0.42 -20.61
CA GLU A 89 -17.43 0.73 -21.51
C GLU A 89 -16.96 2.03 -20.83
N MET A 90 -17.34 2.22 -19.56
CA MET A 90 -16.95 3.40 -18.79
C MET A 90 -15.43 3.44 -18.53
N THR A 91 -14.82 2.31 -18.17
CA THR A 91 -13.37 2.23 -17.91
C THR A 91 -12.56 2.46 -19.18
N ALA A 92 -13.01 1.93 -20.33
CA ALA A 92 -12.40 2.22 -21.64
C ALA A 92 -12.48 3.71 -21.99
N ALA A 93 -13.65 4.34 -21.80
CA ALA A 93 -13.84 5.76 -22.07
C ALA A 93 -12.95 6.66 -21.18
N THR A 94 -12.82 6.35 -19.89
CA THR A 94 -11.90 7.08 -19.00
C THR A 94 -10.44 6.86 -19.42
N ALA A 95 -10.05 5.61 -19.74
CA ALA A 95 -8.68 5.28 -20.14
C ALA A 95 -8.26 5.99 -21.45
N GLU A 96 -9.15 6.03 -22.45
CA GLU A 96 -8.91 6.75 -23.71
C GLU A 96 -8.72 8.25 -23.48
N ALA A 97 -9.61 8.87 -22.69
CA ALA A 97 -9.48 10.29 -22.36
C ALA A 97 -8.21 10.60 -21.54
N LEU A 98 -7.78 9.70 -20.66
CA LEU A 98 -6.55 9.86 -19.89
C LEU A 98 -5.31 9.71 -20.78
N ASN A 99 -5.29 8.72 -21.67
CA ASN A 99 -4.20 8.56 -22.64
C ASN A 99 -4.05 9.82 -23.51
N ALA A 100 -5.15 10.43 -23.95
CA ALA A 100 -5.09 11.68 -24.71
C ALA A 100 -4.48 12.87 -23.93
N TRP A 101 -4.57 12.89 -22.59
CA TRP A 101 -3.83 13.86 -21.77
C TRP A 101 -2.34 13.53 -21.71
N LEU A 102 -2.00 12.26 -21.46
CA LEU A 102 -0.62 11.80 -21.33
C LEU A 102 0.15 11.92 -22.67
N GLU A 103 -0.48 11.63 -23.80
CA GLU A 103 0.12 11.74 -25.15
C GLU A 103 0.50 13.18 -25.52
N ARG A 104 -0.23 14.18 -24.99
CA ARG A 104 0.04 15.60 -25.24
C ARG A 104 1.17 16.15 -24.39
N ASP A 105 1.48 15.51 -23.27
CA ASP A 105 2.47 15.99 -22.30
C ASP A 105 3.81 15.27 -22.51
N PRO A 106 4.89 15.99 -22.87
CA PRO A 106 6.18 15.39 -23.19
C PRO A 106 6.85 14.70 -21.99
N ASN A 107 6.34 14.87 -20.77
CA ASN A 107 6.83 14.16 -19.59
C ASN A 107 6.39 12.69 -19.54
N TYR A 108 5.45 12.25 -20.39
CA TYR A 108 4.83 10.93 -20.27
C TYR A 108 4.88 10.10 -21.55
N ILE A 109 4.99 8.79 -21.36
CA ILE A 109 4.77 7.77 -22.38
C ILE A 109 3.59 6.92 -21.88
N PRO A 110 2.37 7.13 -22.40
CA PRO A 110 1.23 6.28 -22.05
C PRO A 110 1.39 4.89 -22.66
N LEU A 111 1.03 3.88 -21.87
CA LEU A 111 1.09 2.46 -22.20
C LEU A 111 -0.25 1.82 -21.84
N THR A 112 -0.63 0.76 -22.55
CA THR A 112 -1.86 0.01 -22.25
C THR A 112 -1.55 -1.46 -21.95
N THR A 113 -2.45 -2.14 -21.25
CA THR A 113 -2.30 -3.58 -20.93
C THR A 113 -2.73 -4.50 -22.07
N ARG A 114 -3.27 -3.95 -23.16
CA ARG A 114 -3.79 -4.68 -24.32
C ARG A 114 -3.92 -3.78 -25.55
N GLU A 115 -3.95 -4.38 -26.72
CA GLU A 115 -4.10 -3.67 -28.00
C GLU A 115 -5.51 -3.11 -28.24
N SER A 116 -6.55 -3.75 -27.68
CA SER A 116 -7.95 -3.30 -27.81
C SER A 116 -8.73 -3.54 -26.53
N TYR A 117 -9.54 -2.56 -26.12
CA TYR A 117 -10.46 -2.66 -24.98
C TYR A 117 -11.57 -3.71 -25.18
N ASP A 118 -11.83 -4.15 -26.41
CA ASP A 118 -12.76 -5.24 -26.75
C ASP A 118 -12.14 -6.64 -26.57
N SER A 119 -10.87 -6.73 -26.12
CA SER A 119 -10.21 -8.01 -25.86
C SER A 119 -10.40 -8.44 -24.40
N THR A 120 -10.85 -9.67 -24.18
CA THR A 120 -10.88 -10.28 -22.84
C THR A 120 -9.47 -10.68 -22.40
N ALA A 121 -9.03 -10.20 -21.23
CA ALA A 121 -7.75 -10.58 -20.63
C ALA A 121 -7.90 -10.74 -19.11
N LYS A 122 -7.29 -11.78 -18.55
CA LYS A 122 -7.26 -12.01 -17.10
C LYS A 122 -6.34 -10.98 -16.42
N PRO A 123 -6.59 -10.65 -15.14
CA PRO A 123 -5.73 -9.73 -14.39
C PRO A 123 -4.23 -10.06 -14.45
N ALA A 124 -3.85 -11.35 -14.38
CA ALA A 124 -2.45 -11.78 -14.48
C ALA A 124 -1.85 -11.56 -15.89
N GLU A 125 -2.65 -11.69 -16.95
CA GLU A 125 -2.22 -11.43 -18.33
C GLU A 125 -1.98 -9.93 -18.52
N ARG A 126 -2.85 -9.09 -17.97
CA ARG A 126 -2.70 -7.62 -17.97
C ARG A 126 -1.48 -7.17 -17.18
N ALA A 127 -1.23 -7.79 -16.02
CA ALA A 127 -0.02 -7.55 -15.24
C ALA A 127 1.27 -7.93 -16.01
N ALA A 128 1.26 -9.10 -16.67
CA ALA A 128 2.39 -9.52 -17.49
C ALA A 128 2.63 -8.58 -18.68
N ALA A 129 1.57 -8.13 -19.35
CA ALA A 129 1.65 -7.15 -20.44
C ALA A 129 2.17 -5.79 -19.96
N ALA A 130 1.76 -5.33 -18.77
CA ALA A 130 2.30 -4.12 -18.15
C ALA A 130 3.81 -4.27 -17.89
N ASN A 131 4.23 -5.34 -17.21
CA ASN A 131 5.63 -5.59 -16.87
C ASN A 131 6.55 -5.70 -18.09
N ALA A 132 6.05 -6.26 -19.20
CA ALA A 132 6.82 -6.37 -20.44
C ALA A 132 7.21 -5.01 -21.03
N GLN A 133 6.57 -3.94 -20.56
CA GLN A 133 6.79 -2.56 -21.00
C GLN A 133 7.62 -1.74 -20.01
N ASP A 134 8.18 -2.34 -18.95
CA ASP A 134 9.03 -1.65 -17.94
C ASP A 134 8.41 -0.33 -17.43
N PRO A 135 7.26 -0.38 -16.76
CA PRO A 135 6.50 0.82 -16.39
C PRO A 135 7.02 1.48 -15.10
N ASP A 136 6.90 2.80 -15.03
CA ASP A 136 7.18 3.59 -13.83
C ASP A 136 5.99 3.67 -12.87
N LEU A 137 4.77 3.51 -13.41
CA LEU A 137 3.51 3.58 -12.66
C LEU A 137 2.41 2.81 -13.40
N LEU A 138 1.54 2.14 -12.66
CA LEU A 138 0.30 1.56 -13.19
C LEU A 138 -0.94 2.13 -12.48
N LEU A 139 -1.92 2.54 -13.28
CA LEU A 139 -3.26 2.87 -12.83
C LEU A 139 -4.27 1.91 -13.48
N SER A 140 -4.96 1.12 -12.66
CA SER A 140 -6.06 0.25 -13.09
C SER A 140 -7.40 0.93 -12.79
N ILE A 141 -8.21 1.17 -13.82
CA ILE A 141 -9.46 1.93 -13.75
C ILE A 141 -10.63 0.96 -13.70
N HIS A 142 -11.49 1.11 -12.71
CA HIS A 142 -12.64 0.25 -12.43
C HIS A 142 -13.87 1.04 -11.99
N GLY A 143 -15.02 0.37 -11.98
CA GLY A 143 -16.29 0.90 -11.53
C GLY A 143 -16.95 0.01 -10.51
N ASN A 144 -17.22 0.56 -9.32
CA ASN A 144 -17.78 -0.20 -8.24
C ASN A 144 -19.25 -0.53 -8.51
N SER A 145 -19.79 -1.50 -7.79
CA SER A 145 -21.21 -1.80 -7.81
C SER A 145 -21.74 -2.11 -6.42
N ALA A 146 -23.03 -1.87 -6.24
CA ALA A 146 -23.71 -2.25 -5.03
C ALA A 146 -25.03 -2.99 -5.35
N PRO A 147 -25.54 -3.80 -4.41
CA PRO A 147 -26.84 -4.45 -4.57
C PRO A 147 -27.96 -3.45 -4.88
N GLU A 148 -28.99 -3.91 -5.58
CA GLU A 148 -30.17 -3.12 -5.89
C GLU A 148 -30.79 -2.49 -4.63
N GLY A 149 -31.17 -1.21 -4.71
CA GLY A 149 -31.68 -0.42 -3.58
C GLY A 149 -30.61 0.16 -2.66
N SER A 150 -29.33 -0.12 -2.89
CA SER A 150 -28.23 0.53 -2.17
C SER A 150 -28.09 2.01 -2.57
N SER A 151 -27.77 2.86 -1.59
CA SER A 151 -27.37 4.26 -1.80
C SER A 151 -25.85 4.46 -1.86
N ALA A 152 -25.08 3.37 -2.03
CA ALA A 152 -23.62 3.44 -2.11
C ALA A 152 -23.17 4.25 -3.33
N ALA A 153 -22.27 5.19 -3.07
CA ALA A 153 -21.66 6.08 -4.05
C ALA A 153 -20.29 6.56 -3.51
N GLY A 154 -19.51 7.18 -4.39
CA GLY A 154 -18.24 7.82 -4.07
C GLY A 154 -17.03 7.02 -4.53
N PHE A 155 -15.90 7.71 -4.55
CA PHE A 155 -14.61 7.23 -5.00
C PHE A 155 -13.90 6.39 -3.92
N GLU A 156 -13.25 5.31 -4.34
CA GLU A 156 -12.25 4.60 -3.55
C GLU A 156 -11.12 4.05 -4.43
N CYS A 157 -9.95 3.86 -3.85
CA CYS A 157 -8.81 3.25 -4.52
C CYS A 157 -8.03 2.32 -3.59
N TYR A 158 -7.26 1.44 -4.22
CA TYR A 158 -6.57 0.32 -3.62
C TYR A 158 -5.12 0.32 -4.12
N PRO A 159 -4.15 0.70 -3.29
CA PRO A 159 -2.73 0.55 -3.62
C PRO A 159 -2.28 -0.90 -3.41
N ALA A 160 -1.06 -1.22 -3.85
CA ALA A 160 -0.34 -2.41 -3.38
C ALA A 160 -0.42 -2.50 -1.84
N VAL A 161 -0.63 -3.71 -1.28
CA VAL A 161 -0.89 -3.89 0.16
C VAL A 161 0.39 -3.79 1.01
N PRO A 162 0.29 -3.44 2.31
CA PRO A 162 1.44 -3.34 3.19
C PRO A 162 2.29 -4.63 3.21
N GLY A 163 3.61 -4.45 3.18
CA GLY A 163 4.57 -5.57 3.13
C GLY A 163 4.79 -6.17 1.74
N ARG A 164 4.26 -5.56 0.68
CA ARG A 164 4.61 -5.85 -0.72
C ARG A 164 5.59 -4.82 -1.25
N ALA A 165 6.26 -5.17 -2.36
CA ALA A 165 7.08 -4.21 -3.10
C ALA A 165 6.22 -3.02 -3.55
N TYR A 166 6.83 -1.85 -3.64
CA TYR A 166 6.20 -0.60 -4.09
C TYR A 166 4.99 -0.13 -3.26
N HIS A 167 4.76 -0.67 -2.06
CA HIS A 167 3.62 -0.28 -1.22
C HIS A 167 3.63 1.22 -0.89
N GLN A 168 4.78 1.77 -0.50
CA GLN A 168 4.87 3.17 -0.06
C GLN A 168 4.63 4.14 -1.22
N GLU A 169 5.20 3.83 -2.39
CA GLU A 169 5.01 4.54 -3.65
C GLU A 169 3.54 4.46 -4.10
N SER A 170 2.96 3.25 -4.08
CA SER A 170 1.56 3.03 -4.44
C SER A 170 0.61 3.78 -3.50
N TYR A 171 0.88 3.74 -2.19
CA TYR A 171 0.10 4.47 -1.18
C TYR A 171 0.22 5.98 -1.37
N TYR A 172 1.41 6.49 -1.68
CA TYR A 172 1.62 7.89 -2.01
C TYR A 172 0.83 8.30 -3.26
N PHE A 173 0.87 7.52 -4.33
CA PHE A 173 0.05 7.76 -5.53
C PHE A 173 -1.45 7.72 -5.22
N ALA A 174 -1.90 6.74 -4.42
CA ALA A 174 -3.30 6.63 -4.01
C ALA A 174 -3.78 7.89 -3.26
N LYS A 175 -2.92 8.53 -2.46
CA LYS A 175 -3.23 9.83 -1.83
C LYS A 175 -3.41 10.94 -2.85
N GLN A 176 -2.55 11.04 -3.85
CA GLN A 176 -2.70 12.03 -4.93
C GLN A 176 -4.00 11.80 -5.72
N LEU A 177 -4.29 10.54 -6.03
CA LEU A 177 -5.48 10.14 -6.77
C LEU A 177 -6.77 10.48 -6.02
N ALA A 178 -6.84 10.15 -4.73
CA ALA A 178 -7.99 10.50 -3.90
C ALA A 178 -8.13 12.02 -3.72
N GLY A 179 -7.02 12.74 -3.56
CA GLY A 179 -7.02 14.20 -3.47
C GLY A 179 -7.56 14.87 -4.74
N ALA A 180 -7.11 14.44 -5.92
CA ALA A 180 -7.57 14.96 -7.20
C ALA A 180 -9.07 14.65 -7.43
N MET A 181 -9.51 13.44 -7.11
CA MET A 181 -10.94 13.07 -7.20
C MET A 181 -11.80 13.90 -6.24
N GLN A 182 -11.32 14.15 -5.02
CA GLN A 182 -12.01 15.02 -4.07
C GLN A 182 -12.06 16.47 -4.57
N ALA A 183 -10.99 16.99 -5.17
CA ALA A 183 -10.96 18.32 -5.78
C ALA A 183 -11.96 18.43 -6.96
N ALA A 184 -12.12 17.36 -7.75
CA ALA A 184 -13.17 17.22 -8.76
C ALA A 184 -14.59 17.04 -8.16
N GLY A 185 -14.68 16.99 -6.83
CA GLY A 185 -15.93 16.98 -6.06
C GLY A 185 -16.46 15.58 -5.71
N ALA A 186 -15.67 14.51 -5.89
CA ALA A 186 -16.08 13.18 -5.47
C ALA A 186 -16.18 13.09 -3.94
N SER A 187 -17.17 12.35 -3.45
CA SER A 187 -17.15 11.90 -2.05
C SER A 187 -16.13 10.76 -1.94
N LEU A 188 -15.29 10.80 -0.90
CA LEU A 188 -14.29 9.77 -0.66
C LEU A 188 -14.84 8.71 0.30
N ARG A 189 -14.57 7.44 0.00
CA ARG A 189 -14.90 6.31 0.89
C ARG A 189 -13.66 5.81 1.62
N GLY A 190 -13.87 5.05 2.69
CA GLY A 190 -12.77 4.54 3.51
C GLY A 190 -11.97 5.67 4.16
N ARG A 191 -10.65 5.45 4.31
CA ARG A 191 -9.76 6.43 4.97
C ARG A 191 -9.18 7.38 3.93
N GLY A 192 -9.92 8.45 3.64
CA GLY A 192 -9.50 9.46 2.67
C GLY A 192 -9.44 8.93 1.24
N GLY A 193 -10.38 8.06 0.85
CA GLY A 193 -10.43 7.45 -0.47
C GLY A 193 -9.65 6.13 -0.58
N ILE A 194 -8.82 5.78 0.41
CA ILE A 194 -7.92 4.63 0.33
C ILE A 194 -8.44 3.47 1.17
N ARG A 195 -8.43 2.27 0.58
CA ARG A 195 -8.89 1.02 1.21
C ARG A 195 -7.97 -0.14 0.83
N TYR A 196 -8.14 -1.28 1.51
CA TYR A 196 -7.39 -2.50 1.24
C TYR A 196 -8.36 -3.69 1.10
N ILE A 197 -8.07 -4.56 0.14
CA ILE A 197 -8.80 -5.82 -0.06
C ILE A 197 -7.81 -6.97 0.03
N TYR A 198 -8.27 -8.05 0.66
CA TYR A 198 -7.56 -9.31 0.75
C TYR A 198 -8.48 -10.47 0.40
N TYR A 199 -7.95 -11.52 -0.21
CA TYR A 199 -8.71 -12.71 -0.57
C TYR A 199 -8.55 -13.79 0.49
N GLN A 200 -9.68 -14.30 0.97
CA GLN A 200 -9.76 -15.52 1.78
C GLN A 200 -10.42 -16.61 0.94
N GLY A 201 -9.59 -17.44 0.30
CA GLY A 201 -10.04 -18.29 -0.80
C GLY A 201 -10.53 -17.42 -1.96
N GLU A 202 -11.75 -17.68 -2.44
CA GLU A 202 -12.37 -16.91 -3.53
C GLU A 202 -13.11 -15.65 -3.04
N VAL A 203 -13.18 -15.42 -1.73
CA VAL A 203 -13.96 -14.32 -1.15
C VAL A 203 -13.10 -13.08 -0.96
N LYS A 204 -13.50 -11.98 -1.60
CA LYS A 204 -12.96 -10.64 -1.34
C LYS A 204 -13.39 -10.18 0.06
N GLN A 205 -12.42 -9.92 0.92
CA GLN A 205 -12.61 -9.29 2.23
C GLN A 205 -12.12 -7.86 2.16
N LEU A 206 -13.05 -6.93 2.31
CA LEU A 206 -12.74 -5.52 2.45
C LEU A 206 -12.28 -5.27 3.88
N VAL A 207 -11.07 -4.74 4.02
CA VAL A 207 -10.45 -4.55 5.32
C VAL A 207 -10.21 -3.07 5.54
N GLU A 208 -10.85 -2.52 6.57
CA GLU A 208 -10.59 -1.16 7.06
C GLU A 208 -9.39 -1.15 8.03
N SER A 209 -8.33 -1.87 7.66
CA SER A 209 -7.08 -1.91 8.43
C SER A 209 -6.25 -0.66 8.16
N SER A 210 -5.38 -0.33 9.11
CA SER A 210 -4.36 0.69 8.85
C SER A 210 -3.43 0.25 7.71
N HIS A 211 -2.84 1.21 7.00
CA HIS A 211 -1.79 0.95 6.00
C HIS A 211 -0.50 0.34 6.61
N LYS A 212 -0.45 0.12 7.94
CA LYS A 212 0.71 -0.45 8.64
C LYS A 212 0.55 -1.94 8.92
N GLU A 213 -0.65 -2.50 8.74
CA GLU A 213 -0.93 -3.90 9.05
C GLU A 213 -0.57 -4.79 7.86
N VAL A 214 0.49 -5.59 8.01
CA VAL A 214 0.92 -6.56 7.00
C VAL A 214 0.11 -7.84 7.11
N ARG A 215 -0.38 -8.34 5.97
CA ARG A 215 -1.15 -9.59 5.87
C ARG A 215 -0.54 -10.54 4.83
N VAL A 216 -0.77 -11.84 5.04
CA VAL A 216 -0.22 -12.91 4.19
C VAL A 216 -1.13 -13.21 3.00
N GLU A 217 -2.41 -12.92 3.15
CA GLU A 217 -3.41 -13.02 2.09
C GLU A 217 -3.04 -12.12 0.91
N ARG A 218 -3.40 -12.56 -0.29
CA ARG A 218 -3.18 -11.79 -1.52
C ARG A 218 -4.28 -10.74 -1.69
N SER A 219 -3.92 -9.65 -2.34
CA SER A 219 -4.83 -8.61 -2.84
C SER A 219 -5.20 -8.87 -4.31
N PHE A 220 -5.70 -7.85 -5.00
CA PHE A 220 -5.94 -7.86 -6.43
C PHE A 220 -4.69 -8.30 -7.19
N THR A 221 -4.87 -9.30 -8.06
CA THR A 221 -3.79 -9.86 -8.87
C THR A 221 -3.03 -8.81 -9.67
N ILE A 222 -3.73 -7.83 -10.27
CA ILE A 222 -3.09 -6.75 -11.03
C ILE A 222 -2.15 -5.88 -10.17
N LEU A 223 -2.41 -5.76 -8.86
CA LEU A 223 -1.57 -4.98 -7.94
C LEU A 223 -0.42 -5.81 -7.37
N GLU A 224 -0.59 -7.13 -7.29
CA GLU A 224 0.40 -8.04 -6.70
C GLU A 224 1.42 -8.54 -7.73
N ASP A 225 1.05 -8.63 -9.01
CA ASP A 225 1.88 -9.26 -10.05
C ASP A 225 2.64 -8.24 -10.92
N VAL A 226 2.53 -6.94 -10.62
CA VAL A 226 3.22 -5.87 -11.35
C VAL A 226 4.52 -5.44 -10.66
N ASN A 227 5.52 -5.08 -11.44
CA ASN A 227 6.87 -4.72 -10.98
C ASN A 227 7.07 -3.20 -10.88
N CYS A 228 6.02 -2.46 -10.54
CA CYS A 228 6.03 -1.01 -10.40
C CYS A 228 5.01 -0.57 -9.33
N PRO A 229 5.06 0.69 -8.88
CA PRO A 229 3.97 1.28 -8.12
C PRO A 229 2.63 1.16 -8.85
N ALA A 230 1.59 0.72 -8.14
CA ALA A 230 0.31 0.40 -8.75
C ALA A 230 -0.89 0.73 -7.85
N VAL A 231 -1.92 1.32 -8.45
CA VAL A 231 -3.19 1.62 -7.79
C VAL A 231 -4.35 1.17 -8.66
N LEU A 232 -5.34 0.51 -8.07
CA LEU A 232 -6.64 0.24 -8.66
C LEU A 232 -7.63 1.28 -8.15
N ALA A 233 -8.32 1.97 -9.05
CA ALA A 233 -9.27 3.01 -8.75
C ALA A 233 -10.69 2.57 -9.09
N GLU A 234 -11.57 2.57 -8.10
CA GLU A 234 -13.01 2.45 -8.29
C GLU A 234 -13.56 3.88 -8.43
N GLN A 235 -13.68 4.35 -9.67
CA GLN A 235 -13.90 5.77 -9.95
C GLN A 235 -15.26 6.28 -9.43
N CYS A 236 -16.27 5.42 -9.50
CA CYS A 236 -17.64 5.65 -9.04
C CYS A 236 -18.39 4.31 -8.92
N PHE A 237 -19.60 4.33 -8.37
CA PHE A 237 -20.53 3.20 -8.42
C PHE A 237 -21.35 3.22 -9.71
N VAL A 238 -21.12 2.26 -10.62
CA VAL A 238 -21.84 2.16 -11.91
C VAL A 238 -23.33 1.92 -11.73
N THR A 239 -23.75 1.47 -10.55
CA THR A 239 -25.16 1.25 -10.17
C THR A 239 -25.84 2.48 -9.57
N SER A 240 -25.13 3.61 -9.43
CA SER A 240 -25.65 4.85 -8.82
C SER A 240 -25.82 5.93 -9.87
N ASP A 241 -27.06 6.36 -10.15
CA ASP A 241 -27.35 7.40 -11.14
C ASP A 241 -26.59 8.71 -10.86
N ALA A 242 -26.56 9.13 -9.59
CA ALA A 242 -25.90 10.37 -9.19
C ALA A 242 -24.37 10.30 -9.34
N ASP A 243 -23.79 9.13 -9.10
CA ASP A 243 -22.34 8.94 -9.20
C ASP A 243 -21.92 8.84 -10.67
N VAL A 244 -22.67 8.07 -11.46
CA VAL A 244 -22.48 7.95 -12.91
C VAL A 244 -22.66 9.29 -13.61
N ALA A 245 -23.70 10.07 -13.29
CA ALA A 245 -23.88 11.39 -13.90
C ALA A 245 -22.65 12.30 -13.74
N ARG A 246 -21.92 12.15 -12.63
CA ARG A 246 -20.75 12.97 -12.31
C ARG A 246 -19.43 12.40 -12.80
N PHE A 247 -19.27 11.09 -12.78
CA PHE A 247 -17.97 10.45 -12.97
C PHE A 247 -17.98 9.26 -13.94
N GLY A 248 -19.14 8.73 -14.35
CA GLY A 248 -19.26 7.57 -15.25
C GLY A 248 -19.99 7.84 -16.58
N SER A 249 -20.55 9.03 -16.78
CA SER A 249 -21.06 9.52 -18.07
C SER A 249 -19.90 9.89 -19.00
N GLU A 250 -20.15 10.16 -20.29
CA GLU A 250 -19.09 10.58 -21.22
C GLU A 250 -18.29 11.80 -20.69
N ASP A 251 -18.99 12.84 -20.24
CA ASP A 251 -18.35 14.02 -19.62
C ASP A 251 -17.76 13.69 -18.25
N GLY A 252 -18.38 12.76 -17.52
CA GLY A 252 -17.85 12.23 -16.26
C GLY A 252 -16.51 11.54 -16.43
N CYS A 253 -16.35 10.71 -17.46
CA CYS A 253 -15.10 10.03 -17.79
C CYS A 253 -14.01 11.03 -18.17
N LYS A 254 -14.32 12.07 -18.95
CA LYS A 254 -13.37 13.15 -19.29
C LYS A 254 -12.92 13.93 -18.05
N ARG A 255 -13.85 14.23 -17.14
CA ARG A 255 -13.56 14.88 -15.84
C ARG A 255 -12.68 13.99 -14.96
N THR A 256 -13.00 12.71 -14.86
CA THR A 256 -12.21 11.72 -14.10
C THR A 256 -10.81 11.58 -14.69
N ALA A 257 -10.69 11.47 -16.02
CA ALA A 257 -9.41 11.42 -16.72
C ALA A 257 -8.55 12.66 -16.43
N ARG A 258 -9.15 13.85 -16.40
CA ARG A 258 -8.44 15.07 -16.00
C ARG A 258 -7.90 14.98 -14.57
N ALA A 259 -8.72 14.55 -13.62
CA ALA A 259 -8.29 14.38 -12.23
C ALA A 259 -7.16 13.32 -12.09
N TYR A 260 -7.24 12.23 -12.85
CA TYR A 260 -6.19 11.20 -12.86
C TYR A 260 -4.89 11.72 -13.45
N TYR A 261 -4.94 12.48 -14.54
CA TYR A 261 -3.78 13.15 -15.12
C TYR A 261 -3.11 14.12 -14.12
N GLU A 262 -3.90 14.93 -13.41
CA GLU A 262 -3.39 15.83 -12.38
C GLU A 262 -2.75 15.08 -11.20
N ALA A 263 -3.33 13.94 -10.79
CA ALA A 263 -2.75 13.09 -9.76
C ALA A 263 -1.41 12.46 -10.20
N ILE A 264 -1.30 12.05 -11.47
CA ILE A 264 -0.04 11.56 -12.06
C ILE A 264 1.00 12.68 -12.08
N CYS A 265 0.63 13.89 -12.50
CA CYS A 265 1.51 15.06 -12.44
C CYS A 265 2.00 15.35 -11.03
N ALA A 266 1.10 15.31 -10.04
CA ALA A 266 1.46 15.49 -8.63
C ALA A 266 2.39 14.39 -8.11
N TYR A 267 2.23 13.16 -8.58
CA TYR A 267 3.11 12.05 -8.20
C TYR A 267 4.53 12.22 -8.75
N PHE A 268 4.66 12.64 -10.02
CA PHE A 268 5.94 12.84 -10.70
C PHE A 268 6.51 14.26 -10.57
N GLU A 269 5.89 15.10 -9.76
CA GLU A 269 6.29 16.50 -9.51
C GLU A 269 6.36 17.35 -10.81
N THR A 270 5.49 17.07 -11.79
CA THR A 270 5.37 17.86 -13.02
C THR A 270 4.21 18.85 -12.94
N THR A 271 4.26 19.90 -13.76
CA THR A 271 3.16 20.86 -13.88
C THR A 271 2.13 20.34 -14.89
N PRO A 272 0.83 20.18 -14.52
CA PRO A 272 -0.20 19.78 -15.47
C PRO A 272 -0.36 20.80 -16.61
N LEU A 273 -0.61 20.32 -17.82
CA LEU A 273 -1.07 21.15 -18.93
C LEU A 273 -2.40 21.85 -18.56
N PRO A 274 -2.67 23.07 -19.06
CA PRO A 274 -3.94 23.75 -18.82
C PRO A 274 -5.12 23.02 -19.49
N GLU A 275 -6.34 23.27 -19.00
CA GLU A 275 -7.56 22.93 -19.74
C GLU A 275 -7.67 23.81 -20.99
N GLU A 276 -8.15 23.23 -22.09
CA GLU A 276 -8.41 23.93 -23.37
C GLU A 276 -9.78 24.61 -23.38
#